data_AF-A0A2D5YRM8-F1
#
_entry.id   AF-A0A2D5YRM8-F1
#
_cell.length_a   1.000
_cell.length_b   1.000
_cell.length_c   1.000
_cell.angle_alpha   90.00
_cell.angle_beta   90.00
_cell.angle_gamma   90.00
#
_symmetry.space_group_name_H-M   'P 1'
#
loop_
_entity.id
_entity.type
_entity.pdbx_description
1 polymer ?
#
loop_
_entity_poly.entity_id
_entity_poly.type
_entity_poly.pdbx_seq_one_letter_code
_entity_poly.pdbx_strand_id
1 'polypeptide(L)' 'MYEFLQFMVRYIPFWCVPGFFIFMPFGYLFWLKDIRSLAAFFFACGLVCSLFVFYWAYSGGPDVAVQNFINAVRSF' A
#
# COMPACT_ATOMS: atom_id res chain seq x y z
N MET A 1 18.44 8.32 -0.03
CA MET A 1 17.12 8.09 0.63
C MET A 1 15.95 8.69 -0.15
N TYR A 2 16.04 9.95 -0.58
CA TYR A 2 14.94 10.61 -1.31
C TYR A 2 14.56 9.90 -2.63
N GLU A 3 15.55 9.50 -3.44
CA GLU A 3 15.30 8.75 -4.69
C GLU A 3 14.62 7.39 -4.44
N PHE A 4 14.96 6.72 -3.34
CA PHE A 4 14.32 5.46 -2.97
C PHE A 4 12.85 5.66 -2.58
N LEU A 5 12.53 6.72 -1.84
CA LEU A 5 11.14 7.07 -1.51
C LEU A 5 10.35 7.43 -2.77
N GLN A 6 10.93 8.18 -3.70
CA GLN A 6 10.30 8.45 -4.99
C GLN A 6 10.04 7.17 -5.77
N PHE A 7 10.99 6.24 -5.81
CA PHE A 7 10.80 4.93 -6.43
C PHE A 7 9.65 4.16 -5.78
N MET A 8 9.61 4.08 -4.45
CA MET A 8 8.54 3.39 -3.72
C MET A 8 7.15 3.99 -4.04
N VAL A 9 7.03 5.33 -4.11
CA VAL A 9 5.77 6.02 -4.44
C VAL A 9 5.40 5.83 -5.92
N ARG A 10 6.36 5.96 -6.83
CA ARG A 10 6.12 5.82 -8.27
C ARG A 10 5.61 4.44 -8.63
N TYR A 11 6.17 3.42 -7.99
CA TYR A 11 5.89 2.01 -8.23
C TYR A 11 4.95 1.40 -7.19
N ILE A 12 4.07 2.20 -6.56
CA ILE A 12 3.03 1.70 -5.64
C ILE A 12 2.30 0.45 -6.17
N PRO A 13 1.77 0.43 -7.42
CA PRO A 13 1.07 -0.75 -7.91
C PRO A 13 1.94 -2.01 -7.97
N PHE A 14 3.25 -1.85 -8.20
CA PHE A 14 4.16 -2.98 -8.33
C PHE A 14 4.32 -3.77 -7.01
N TRP A 15 4.32 -3.11 -5.85
CA TRP A 15 4.47 -3.80 -4.57
C TRP A 15 3.15 -3.92 -3.80
N CYS A 16 2.22 -2.97 -3.91
CA CYS A 16 0.94 -3.04 -3.24
C CYS A 16 -0.05 -4.03 -3.86
N VAL A 17 -0.09 -4.15 -5.19
CA VAL A 17 -1.04 -5.08 -5.84
C VAL A 17 -0.69 -6.53 -5.49
N PRO A 18 0.56 -7.00 -5.66
CA PRO A 18 0.95 -8.33 -5.18
C PRO A 18 0.80 -8.47 -3.66
N GLY A 19 1.15 -7.42 -2.90
CA GLY A 19 0.96 -7.40 -1.44
C GLY A 19 -0.49 -7.68 -1.04
N PHE A 20 -1.45 -7.01 -1.67
CA PHE A 20 -2.87 -7.26 -1.44
C PHE A 20 -3.28 -8.71 -1.74
N PHE A 21 -2.83 -9.25 -2.89
CA PHE A 21 -3.12 -10.64 -3.27
C PHE A 21 -2.45 -11.68 -2.35
N ILE A 22 -1.41 -11.31 -1.61
CA ILE A 22 -0.79 -12.18 -0.62
C ILE A 22 -1.51 -12.01 0.73
N PHE A 23 -1.66 -10.78 1.21
CA PHE A 23 -2.14 -10.51 2.55
C PHE A 23 -3.60 -10.87 2.75
N MET A 24 -4.48 -10.64 1.77
CA MET A 24 -5.91 -10.94 1.92
C MET A 24 -6.19 -12.44 2.06
N PRO A 25 -5.62 -13.35 1.24
CA PRO A 25 -5.77 -14.78 1.45
C PRO A 25 -5.23 -15.27 2.80
N PHE A 26 -4.08 -14.77 3.25
CA PHE A 26 -3.56 -15.14 4.57
C PHE A 26 -4.44 -14.61 5.71
N GLY A 27 -4.91 -13.36 5.60
CA GLY A 27 -5.87 -12.79 6.54
C GLY A 27 -7.14 -13.63 6.65
N TYR A 28 -7.70 -14.04 5.51
CA TYR A 28 -8.85 -14.94 5.46
C TYR A 28 -8.57 -16.31 6.07
N LEU A 29 -7.42 -16.91 5.77
CA LEU A 29 -7.03 -18.21 6.31
C LEU A 29 -6.85 -18.18 7.84
N PHE A 30 -6.21 -17.14 8.39
CA PHE A 30 -6.05 -17.00 9.84
C PHE A 30 -7.37 -16.66 10.53
N TRP A 31 -8.25 -15.92 9.86
CA TRP A 31 -9.59 -15.65 10.33
C TRP A 31 -10.41 -16.94 10.46
N LEU A 32 -10.33 -17.83 9.46
CA LEU A 32 -11.00 -19.13 9.47
C LEU A 32 -10.45 -20.08 10.55
N LYS A 33 -9.17 -19.95 10.89
CA LYS A 33 -8.51 -20.70 11.98
C LYS A 33 -8.70 -20.06 13.37
N ASP A 34 -9.49 -19.00 13.47
CA ASP A 34 -9.74 -18.25 14.71
C ASP A 34 -8.47 -17.61 15.35
N ILE A 35 -7.38 -17.46 14.58
CA ILE A 35 -6.15 -16.79 15.01
C ILE A 35 -6.29 -15.29 14.74
N ARG A 36 -7.09 -14.63 15.59
CA ARG A 36 -7.56 -13.24 15.38
C ARG A 36 -6.45 -12.20 15.25
N SER A 37 -5.37 -12.32 16.04
CA SER A 37 -4.24 -11.38 16.00
C SER A 37 -3.57 -11.37 14.63
N LEU A 38 -3.29 -12.55 14.09
CA LEU A 38 -2.63 -12.69 12.80
C LEU A 38 -3.57 -12.33 11.65
N ALA A 39 -4.85 -12.69 11.75
CA ALA A 39 -5.87 -12.27 10.79
C ALA A 39 -5.96 -10.74 10.71
N ALA A 40 -6.03 -10.06 11.85
CA ALA A 40 -6.07 -8.60 11.92
C ALA A 40 -4.82 -7.95 11.32
N PHE A 41 -3.64 -8.49 11.60
CA PHE A 41 -2.38 -8.01 11.02
C PHE A 41 -2.41 -8.09 9.48
N PHE A 42 -2.74 -9.25 8.93
CA PHE A 42 -2.76 -9.44 7.48
C PHE A 42 -3.85 -8.62 6.79
N PHE A 43 -5.04 -8.51 7.39
CA PHE A 43 -6.08 -7.61 6.86
C PHE A 43 -5.67 -6.14 6.92
N ALA A 44 -5.01 -5.70 7.98
CA ALA A 44 -4.48 -4.34 8.07
C ALA A 44 -3.43 -4.06 6.98
N CYS A 45 -2.50 -4.99 6.74
CA CYS A 45 -1.53 -4.88 5.65
C CYS A 45 -2.22 -4.83 4.28
N GLY A 46 -3.22 -5.68 4.04
CA GLY A 46 -4.03 -5.65 2.82
C GLY A 46 -4.74 -4.31 2.61
N LEU A 47 -5.35 -3.77 3.66
CA LEU A 47 -6.03 -2.48 3.64
C LEU A 47 -5.06 -1.33 3.34
N VAL A 48 -3.87 -1.33 3.96
CA VAL A 48 -2.82 -0.34 3.67
C VAL A 48 -2.38 -0.41 2.20
N CYS A 49 -2.16 -1.61 1.65
CA CYS A 49 -1.86 -1.79 0.24
C CYS A 49 -2.98 -1.24 -0.66
N SER A 50 -4.25 -1.51 -0.32
CA SER A 50 -5.39 -0.95 -1.07
C SER A 50 -5.41 0.58 -1.02
N LEU A 51 -5.23 1.18 0.15
CA LEU A 51 -5.21 2.64 0.30
C LEU A 51 -4.12 3.29 -0.55
N PHE A 52 -2.92 2.72 -0.58
CA PHE A 52 -1.85 3.23 -1.44
C PHE A 52 -2.19 3.10 -2.93
N VAL A 53 -2.76 1.97 -3.37
CA VAL A 53 -3.19 1.81 -4.77
C VAL A 53 -4.27 2.81 -5.13
N PHE A 54 -5.25 3.04 -4.25
CA PHE A 54 -6.27 4.06 -4.46
C PHE A 54 -5.67 5.48 -4.53
N TYR A 55 -4.74 5.83 -3.64
CA TYR A 55 -4.03 7.10 -3.69
C TYR A 55 -3.28 7.29 -5.01
N TRP A 56 -2.57 6.26 -5.47
CA TRP A 56 -1.81 6.30 -6.72
C TRP A 56 -2.73 6.44 -7.93
N ALA A 57 -3.84 5.69 -7.96
CA ALA A 57 -4.84 5.77 -9.02
C ALA A 57 -5.55 7.13 -9.05
N TYR A 58 -5.93 7.65 -7.87
CA TYR A 58 -6.55 8.96 -7.73
C TYR A 58 -5.62 10.12 -8.13
N SER A 59 -4.31 9.97 -7.89
CA SER A 59 -3.32 10.96 -8.30
C SER A 59 -3.14 11.05 -9.83
N GLY A 60 -3.72 10.13 -10.62
CA GLY A 60 -3.66 10.21 -12.09
C GLY A 60 -2.36 9.68 -12.70
N GLY A 61 -1.60 8.88 -11.96
CA GLY A 61 -0.42 8.18 -12.48
C GLY A 61 0.87 8.41 -11.69
N PRO A 62 1.98 7.80 -12.15
CA PRO A 62 3.21 7.66 -11.38
C PRO A 62 3.91 9.00 -11.09
N ASP A 63 3.94 9.90 -12.06
CA ASP A 63 4.68 11.18 -11.93
C ASP A 63 3.96 12.18 -11.04
N VAL A 64 2.63 12.25 -11.18
CA VAL A 64 1.78 13.13 -10.37
C VAL A 64 1.72 12.65 -8.92
N ALA A 65 1.66 11.33 -8.69
CA ALA A 65 1.70 10.76 -7.35
C ALA A 65 3.00 11.13 -6.59
N VAL A 66 4.14 11.13 -7.30
CA VAL A 66 5.43 11.54 -6.73
C VAL A 66 5.47 13.04 -6.47
N GLN A 67 4.99 13.87 -7.41
CA GLN A 67 4.93 15.32 -7.20
C GLN A 67 4.04 15.70 -6.01
N ASN A 68 2.86 15.09 -5.90
CA ASN A 68 1.95 15.28 -4.77
C ASN A 68 2.61 14.89 -3.44
N PHE A 69 3.33 13.77 -3.42
CA PHE A 69 4.07 13.34 -2.24
C PHE A 69 5.17 14.33 -1.85
N ILE A 70 5.95 14.81 -2.82
CA ILE A 70 7.03 15.79 -2.58
C ILE A 70 6.45 17.11 -2.05
N ASN A 71 5.35 17.58 -2.63
CA ASN A 71 4.68 18.80 -2.19
C ASN A 71 4.15 18.66 -0.75
N ALA A 72 3.56 17.52 -0.42
CA ALA A 72 3.09 17.23 0.95
C ALA A 72 4.24 17.17 1.96
N VAL A 73 5.38 16.57 1.59
CA VAL A 73 6.58 16.53 2.45
C VAL A 73 7.20 17.92 2.62
N ARG A 74 7.18 18.76 1.57
CA ARG A 74 7.71 20.14 1.65
C ARG A 74 6.82 21.09 2.45
N SER A 75 5.52 20.80 2.57
CA SER A 75 4.57 21.62 3.34
C SER A 75 4.62 21.40 4.85
N PHE A 76 5.38 20.41 5.32
CA PHE A 76 5.64 20.11 6.74
C PHE A 76 7.01 20.66 7.16
#